data_AF-A0A1L8N079-F1
#
_entry.id   AF-A0A1L8N079-F1
#
_cell.length_a   1.000
_cell.length_b   1.000
_cell.length_c   1.000
_cell.angle_alpha   90.00
_cell.angle_beta   90.00
_cell.angle_gamma   90.00
#
_symmetry.space_group_name_H-M   'P 1'
#
loop_
_entity.id
_entity.type
_entity.pdbx_description
1 polymer ?
#
loop_
_entity_poly.entity_id
_entity_poly.type
_entity_poly.pdbx_seq_one_letter_code
_entity_poly.pdbx_strand_id
1 'polypeptide(L)'
;MGHEIVGFFLGLGEANRQKATDQIEYEAREMEHMFTLMIFGDAVGLPSPPISVTMELLPLMTDDFERMILRATQTGNGLSEIASIIGEP
;
A
#
# COMPACT_ATOMS: atom_id res chain seq x y z
N MET A 1 -12.16 21.70 36.48
CA MET A 1 -11.50 20.45 36.90
C MET A 1 -12.25 19.19 36.42
N GLY A 2 -13.53 18.95 36.76
CA GLY A 2 -14.22 17.71 36.34
C GLY A 2 -14.38 17.51 34.81
N HIS A 3 -14.64 18.59 34.06
CA HIS A 3 -14.84 18.54 32.61
C HIS A 3 -13.56 18.21 31.82
N GLU A 4 -12.40 18.67 32.30
CA GLU A 4 -11.09 18.40 31.68
C GLU A 4 -10.66 16.95 31.86
N ILE A 5 -10.93 16.37 33.04
CA ILE A 5 -10.66 14.96 33.33
C ILE A 5 -11.52 14.06 32.42
N VAL A 6 -12.80 14.37 32.26
CA VAL A 6 -13.69 13.62 31.35
C VAL A 6 -13.22 13.77 29.90
N GLY A 7 -12.88 14.99 29.46
CA GLY A 7 -12.33 15.23 28.13
C GLY A 7 -11.04 14.46 27.86
N PHE A 8 -10.16 14.37 28.86
CA PHE A 8 -8.93 13.59 28.79
C PHE A 8 -9.20 12.09 28.61
N PHE A 9 -10.10 11.50 29.40
CA PHE A 9 -10.45 10.08 29.25
C PHE A 9 -11.13 9.77 27.92
N LEU A 10 -11.97 10.68 27.40
CA LEU A 10 -12.56 10.55 26.06
C LEU A 10 -11.49 10.60 24.96
N GLY A 11 -10.54 11.55 25.06
CA GLY A 11 -9.43 11.66 24.13
C GLY A 11 -8.52 10.42 24.13
N LEU A 12 -8.27 9.83 25.31
CA LEU A 12 -7.54 8.56 25.41
C LEU A 12 -8.29 7.40 24.76
N GLY A 13 -9.61 7.31 24.97
CA GLY A 13 -10.44 6.28 24.33
C GLY A 13 -10.45 6.39 22.80
N GLU A 14 -10.50 7.62 22.28
CA GLU A 14 -10.40 7.88 20.84
C GLU A 14 -9.03 7.51 20.29
N ALA A 15 -7.94 7.97 20.92
CA ALA A 15 -6.58 7.65 20.50
C ALA A 15 -6.32 6.14 20.52
N ASN A 16 -6.84 5.41 21.50
CA ASN A 16 -6.68 3.97 21.58
C ASN A 16 -7.44 3.24 20.44
N ARG A 17 -8.66 3.68 20.11
CA ARG A 17 -9.40 3.14 18.97
C ARG A 17 -8.70 3.44 17.66
N GLN A 18 -8.25 4.68 17.46
CA GLN A 18 -7.52 5.05 16.26
C GLN A 18 -6.28 4.19 16.07
N LYS A 19 -5.47 4.05 17.12
CA LYS A 19 -4.26 3.20 17.08
C LYS A 19 -4.58 1.73 16.74
N ALA A 20 -5.66 1.20 17.29
CA ALA A 20 -6.08 -0.17 16.99
C ALA A 20 -6.54 -0.32 15.53
N THR A 21 -7.30 0.64 15.01
CA THR A 21 -7.71 0.67 13.60
C THR A 21 -6.50 0.81 12.67
N ASP A 22 -5.60 1.75 12.94
CA ASP A 22 -4.39 1.98 12.15
C ASP A 22 -3.52 0.71 12.07
N GLN A 23 -3.42 -0.04 13.17
CA GLN A 23 -2.68 -1.29 13.21
C GLN A 23 -3.32 -2.36 12.30
N ILE A 24 -4.64 -2.49 12.34
CA ILE A 24 -5.37 -3.45 11.48
C ILE A 24 -5.24 -3.04 10.00
N GLU A 25 -5.36 -1.76 9.68
CA GLU A 25 -5.17 -1.24 8.32
C GLU A 25 -3.74 -1.49 7.80
N TYR A 26 -2.75 -1.37 8.68
CA TYR A 26 -1.36 -1.70 8.35
C TYR A 26 -1.20 -3.20 8.06
N GLU A 27 -1.74 -4.07 8.92
CA GLU A 27 -1.67 -5.52 8.73
C GLU A 27 -2.38 -5.97 7.45
N ALA A 28 -3.56 -5.42 7.16
CA ALA A 28 -4.30 -5.72 5.94
C ALA A 28 -3.48 -5.35 4.69
N ARG A 29 -2.86 -4.17 4.69
CA ARG A 29 -1.99 -3.71 3.59
C ARG A 29 -0.76 -4.59 3.42
N GLU A 30 -0.16 -5.05 4.52
CA GLU A 30 1.00 -5.95 4.44
C GLU A 30 0.61 -7.33 3.90
N MET A 31 -0.60 -7.81 4.21
CA MET A 31 -1.14 -9.02 3.59
C MET A 31 -1.31 -8.88 2.08
N GLU A 32 -1.75 -7.71 1.57
CA GLU A 32 -1.85 -7.43 0.13
C GLU A 32 -0.47 -7.43 -0.55
N HIS A 33 0.55 -6.85 0.09
CA HIS A 33 1.92 -6.91 -0.40
C HIS A 33 2.46 -8.35 -0.44
N MET A 34 2.23 -9.14 0.61
CA MET A 34 2.63 -10.54 0.67
C MET A 34 1.90 -11.40 -0.37
N PHE A 35 0.63 -11.12 -0.62
CA PHE A 35 -0.15 -11.76 -1.69
C PHE A 35 0.47 -11.46 -3.07
N THR A 36 0.87 -10.21 -3.30
CA THR A 36 1.59 -9.83 -4.53
C THR A 36 2.89 -10.62 -4.70
N LEU A 37 3.69 -10.73 -3.65
CA LEU A 37 4.92 -11.53 -3.65
C LEU A 37 4.66 -13.02 -3.83
N MET A 38 3.52 -13.54 -3.37
CA MET A 38 3.14 -14.93 -3.59
C MET A 38 2.81 -15.18 -5.07
N ILE A 39 2.01 -14.31 -5.68
CA ILE A 39 1.60 -14.45 -7.07
C ILE A 39 2.76 -14.21 -8.05
N PHE A 40 3.59 -13.19 -7.79
CA PHE A 40 4.75 -12.84 -8.63
C PHE A 40 6.10 -13.32 -8.07
N GLY A 41 6.07 -14.27 -7.14
CA GLY A 41 7.27 -14.75 -6.47
C GLY A 41 8.37 -15.19 -7.43
N ASP A 42 8.00 -15.86 -8.52
CA ASP A 42 8.93 -16.37 -9.52
C ASP A 42 9.79 -15.25 -10.15
N ALA A 43 9.23 -14.05 -10.32
CA ALA A 43 9.95 -12.89 -10.83
C ALA A 43 11.04 -12.37 -9.89
N VAL A 44 10.98 -12.72 -8.60
CA VAL A 44 11.94 -12.33 -7.55
C VAL A 44 12.65 -13.53 -6.91
N GLY A 45 12.53 -14.73 -7.50
CA GLY A 45 13.18 -15.96 -7.01
C GLY A 45 12.49 -16.61 -5.80
N LEU A 46 11.24 -16.26 -5.52
CA LEU A 46 10.38 -16.91 -4.52
C LEU A 46 9.46 -17.93 -5.20
N PRO A 47 9.05 -19.01 -4.50
CA PRO A 47 8.10 -19.96 -5.08
C PRO A 47 6.73 -19.30 -5.28
N SER A 48 6.16 -19.44 -6.48
CA SER A 48 4.78 -19.06 -6.76
C SER A 48 3.84 -20.27 -6.65
N PRO A 49 2.53 -20.05 -6.37
CA PRO A 49 1.53 -21.09 -6.43
C PRO A 49 1.45 -21.74 -7.81
N PRO A 50 0.90 -22.97 -7.93
CA PRO A 50 0.62 -23.58 -9.22
C PRO A 50 -0.21 -22.65 -10.12
N ILE A 51 0.12 -22.60 -11.41
CA ILE A 51 -0.45 -21.62 -12.36
C ILE A 51 -1.99 -21.60 -12.40
N SER A 52 -2.65 -22.74 -12.16
CA SER A 52 -4.11 -22.83 -12.09
C SER A 52 -4.69 -21.99 -10.95
N VAL A 53 -4.03 -22.01 -9.79
CA VAL A 53 -4.40 -21.23 -8.60
C VAL A 53 -4.08 -19.76 -8.83
N THR A 54 -2.89 -19.48 -9.38
CA THR A 54 -2.48 -18.11 -9.72
C THR A 54 -3.47 -17.43 -10.65
N MET A 55 -3.95 -18.12 -11.69
CA MET A 55 -4.93 -17.56 -12.64
C MET A 55 -6.28 -17.22 -12.00
N GLU A 56 -6.71 -18.01 -11.02
CA GLU A 56 -7.95 -17.75 -10.26
C GLU A 56 -7.80 -16.55 -9.32
N LEU A 57 -6.59 -16.32 -8.82
CA LEU A 57 -6.28 -15.24 -7.87
C LEU A 57 -5.90 -13.92 -8.55
N LEU A 58 -5.43 -13.95 -9.80
CA LEU A 58 -5.03 -12.76 -10.58
C LEU A 58 -6.07 -11.62 -10.59
N PRO A 59 -7.38 -11.87 -10.73
CA PRO A 59 -8.40 -10.80 -10.72
C PRO A 59 -8.47 -10.03 -9.41
N LEU A 60 -7.99 -10.58 -8.29
CA LEU A 60 -7.95 -9.88 -6.99
C LEU A 60 -6.84 -8.82 -6.95
N MET A 61 -5.91 -8.84 -7.91
CA MET A 61 -4.78 -7.91 -7.98
C MET A 61 -5.02 -6.72 -8.91
N THR A 62 -6.23 -6.54 -9.46
CA THR A 62 -6.50 -5.52 -10.48
C THR A 62 -6.01 -4.13 -10.06
N ASP A 63 -6.37 -3.66 -8.87
CA ASP A 63 -6.01 -2.33 -8.37
C ASP A 63 -4.49 -2.18 -8.17
N ASP A 64 -3.80 -3.24 -7.78
CA ASP A 64 -2.34 -3.22 -7.58
C ASP A 64 -1.60 -3.26 -8.91
N PHE A 65 -2.11 -4.02 -9.87
CA PHE A 65 -1.61 -4.02 -11.24
C PHE A 65 -1.75 -2.65 -11.90
N GLU A 66 -2.91 -2.01 -11.76
CA GLU A 66 -3.11 -0.66 -12.27
C GLU A 66 -2.11 0.32 -11.64
N ARG A 67 -1.89 0.23 -10.33
CA ARG A 67 -0.89 1.05 -9.62
C ARG A 67 0.53 0.75 -10.09
N MET A 68 0.88 -0.51 -10.32
CA MET A 68 2.19 -0.90 -10.87
C MET A 68 2.41 -0.34 -12.28
N ILE A 69 1.42 -0.48 -13.16
CA ILE A 69 1.47 0.03 -14.54
C ILE A 69 1.56 1.56 -14.54
N LEU A 70 0.76 2.25 -13.70
CA LEU A 70 0.81 3.69 -13.55
C LEU A 70 2.22 4.15 -13.13
N ARG A 71 2.83 3.50 -12.15
CA ARG A 71 4.21 3.81 -11.73
C ARG A 71 5.22 3.51 -12.83
N ALA A 72 5.10 2.37 -13.51
CA ALA A 72 6.00 1.98 -14.60
C ALA A 72 5.97 3.00 -15.74
N THR A 73 4.78 3.51 -16.10
CA THR A 73 4.59 4.51 -17.15
C THR A 73 5.02 5.91 -16.73
N GLN A 74 4.93 6.26 -15.44
CA GLN A 74 5.38 7.55 -14.90
C GLN A 74 6.89 7.64 -14.64
N THR A 75 7.61 6.51 -14.57
CA THR A 75 9.04 6.48 -14.22
C THR A 75 9.93 7.23 -15.22
N GLY A 76 9.45 7.50 -16.45
CA GLY A 76 10.13 8.38 -17.42
C GLY A 76 9.93 9.88 -17.19
N ASN A 77 8.95 10.28 -16.36
CA ASN A 77 8.52 11.67 -16.25
C ASN A 77 9.30 12.44 -15.18
N GLY A 78 9.80 11.78 -14.14
CA GLY A 78 10.50 12.46 -13.04
C GLY A 78 11.80 13.16 -13.47
N LEU A 79 12.59 12.53 -14.34
CA LEU A 79 13.76 13.20 -14.94
C LEU A 79 13.35 14.24 -15.98
N SER A 80 12.24 14.03 -16.70
CA SER A 80 11.70 15.00 -17.66
C SER A 80 11.18 16.27 -16.97
N GLU A 81 10.55 16.16 -15.80
CA GLU A 81 10.10 17.29 -14.97
C GLU A 81 11.29 18.05 -14.39
N ILE A 82 12.29 17.35 -13.85
CA ILE A 82 13.52 17.98 -13.35
C ILE A 82 14.30 18.64 -14.50
N ALA A 83 14.39 17.99 -15.66
CA ALA A 83 15.00 18.56 -16.86
C ALA A 83 14.21 19.75 -17.41
N SER A 84 12.88 19.76 -17.29
CA SER A 84 12.03 20.90 -17.65
C SER A 84 12.25 22.09 -16.71
N ILE A 85 12.47 21.85 -15.42
CA ILE A 85 12.74 22.91 -14.43
C ILE A 85 14.15 23.51 -14.61
N ILE A 86 15.11 22.71 -15.08
CA ILE A 86 16.52 23.11 -15.19
C ILE A 86 16.89 23.56 -16.62
N GLY A 87 16.15 23.13 -17.64
CA GLY A 87 16.51 23.24 -19.06
C GLY A 87 15.87 24.39 -19.84
N GLU A 88 14.98 25.18 -19.28
CA GLU A 88 14.49 26.40 -19.92
C GLU A 88 15.32 27.63 -19.48
N PRO A 89 15.79 28.49 -20.42
CA PRO A 89 16.19 29.86 -20.09
C PRO A 89 15.00 30.76 -19.77
#